data_AF-A0A6J6SEW4-F1
#
_entry.id   AF-A0A6J6SEW4-F1
#
_cell.length_a   1.000
_cell.length_b   1.000
_cell.length_c   1.000
_cell.angle_alpha   90.00
_cell.angle_beta   90.00
_cell.angle_gamma   90.00
#
_symmetry.space_group_name_H-M   'P 1'
#
loop_
_entity.id
_entity.type
_entity.pdbx_description
1 polymer ?
#
loop_
_entity_poly.entity_id
_entity_poly.type
_entity_poly.pdbx_seq_one_letter_code
_entity_poly.pdbx_strand_id
1 'polypeptide(L)'
;MRKFVVVLALVVSAMTPTGAHAAQTKFVGGPLTNLEAKGAVINAQLSEVPTRAGLYMQQCVESASGARPTLCNEAAQLWISTATGASYAPTAAIAFKPTSSFISGTTTVDCTVSKCGIFLRFDHTAGPNLTEDQFIPITFKAGSPATVALPADEITATINAVAVSTRAPINLGYRQVSTLSAVSKSGATLTYASLSPNCALNGKEITPLKGSGECAISVTSPGTATSAGATAILPIRLTLGVQTIAAIAAKKSVKLPTVTNFGEKVSYKTSGNCSVKKNLLIAKTGKCTVVASAAGQDGLFAALEKQVILRIK
;
A
#
# COMPACT_ATOMS: atom_id res chain seq x y z
N MET A 1 13.31 3.27 48.34
CA MET A 1 12.82 4.66 48.19
C MET A 1 14.03 5.58 48.00
N ARG A 2 14.38 5.94 46.75
CA ARG A 2 15.40 6.95 46.45
C ARG A 2 14.72 8.04 45.63
N LYS A 3 14.52 9.20 46.26
CA LYS A 3 13.87 10.37 45.68
C LYS A 3 14.85 11.02 44.70
N PHE A 4 14.55 10.97 43.40
CA PHE A 4 15.21 11.81 42.42
C PHE A 4 14.57 13.19 42.45
N VAL A 5 15.30 14.17 42.97
CA VAL A 5 14.96 15.59 42.85
C VAL A 5 15.36 16.02 41.44
N VAL A 6 14.38 16.27 40.59
CA VAL A 6 14.59 16.90 39.28
C VAL A 6 14.60 18.40 39.50
N VAL A 7 15.77 19.01 39.37
CA VAL A 7 15.92 20.47 39.30
C VAL A 7 15.58 20.88 37.88
N LEU A 8 14.41 21.50 37.70
CA LEU A 8 13.99 22.08 36.43
C LEU A 8 14.71 23.44 36.25
N ALA A 9 15.82 23.43 35.52
CA ALA A 9 16.50 24.66 35.13
C ALA A 9 15.71 25.35 34.00
N LEU A 10 14.99 26.43 34.32
CA LEU A 10 14.47 27.36 33.32
C LEU A 10 15.66 28.11 32.70
N VAL A 11 16.07 27.67 31.51
CA VAL A 11 17.02 28.43 30.68
C VAL A 11 16.24 29.56 30.01
N VAL A 12 16.32 30.76 30.60
CA VAL A 12 15.88 32.00 29.95
C VAL A 12 16.93 32.35 28.90
N SER A 13 16.72 31.92 27.65
CA SER A 13 17.54 32.35 26.52
C SER A 13 17.21 33.80 26.16
N ALA A 14 18.02 34.74 26.64
CA ALA A 14 18.02 36.12 26.15
C ALA A 14 18.66 36.16 24.76
N MET A 15 17.87 35.99 23.70
CA MET A 15 18.30 36.25 22.33
C MET A 15 18.08 37.74 22.03
N THR A 16 19.17 38.49 21.86
CA THR A 16 19.12 39.89 21.45
C THR A 16 18.73 40.01 19.98
N PRO A 17 17.71 40.81 19.60
CA PRO A 17 17.34 41.01 18.20
C PRO A 17 18.46 41.71 17.43
N THR A 18 18.80 41.22 16.24
CA THR A 18 19.76 41.85 15.33
C THR A 18 19.04 42.83 14.41
N GLY A 19 19.07 44.12 14.77
CA GLY A 19 18.67 45.24 13.93
C GLY A 19 19.72 46.35 13.98
N ALA A 20 19.86 47.14 12.90
CA ALA A 20 20.82 48.24 12.81
C ALA A 20 20.54 49.40 13.81
N HIS A 21 19.39 49.36 14.48
CA HIS A 21 19.02 50.22 15.59
C HIS A 21 18.41 49.37 16.72
N ALA A 22 18.73 49.68 17.97
CA ALA A 22 18.08 49.05 19.12
C ALA A 22 16.65 49.59 19.22
N ALA A 23 15.66 48.77 18.86
CA ALA A 23 14.26 49.12 19.00
C ALA A 23 13.89 49.33 20.47
N GLN A 24 12.92 50.23 20.72
CA GLN A 24 12.49 50.57 22.08
C GLN A 24 11.66 49.43 22.68
N THR A 25 10.76 48.84 21.88
CA THR A 25 9.88 47.79 22.37
C THR A 25 10.68 46.57 22.79
N LYS A 26 10.35 45.98 23.95
CA LYS A 26 10.93 44.72 24.39
C LYS A 26 9.90 43.61 24.23
N PHE A 27 10.33 42.52 23.61
CA PHE A 27 9.55 41.29 23.49
C PHE A 27 9.97 40.28 24.55
N VAL A 28 9.00 39.74 25.27
CA VAL A 28 9.19 38.55 26.13
C VAL A 28 8.12 37.54 25.77
N GLY A 29 8.49 36.32 25.42
CA GLY A 29 7.51 35.30 25.09
C GLY A 29 8.10 33.94 24.78
N GLY A 30 7.21 32.94 24.67
CA GLY A 30 7.58 31.59 24.31
C GLY A 30 6.39 30.62 24.27
N PRO A 31 6.63 29.35 23.87
CA PRO A 31 7.90 28.83 23.34
C PRO A 31 8.26 29.48 21.99
N LEU A 32 9.55 29.57 21.67
CA LEU A 32 10.03 30.09 20.37
C LEU A 32 10.62 28.99 19.49
N THR A 33 10.90 27.82 20.04
CA THR A 33 11.51 26.71 19.33
C THR A 33 10.66 25.44 19.47
N ASN A 34 10.86 24.50 18.54
CA ASN A 34 10.16 23.22 18.52
C ASN A 34 8.64 23.37 18.57
N LEU A 35 8.11 24.37 17.85
CA LEU A 35 6.68 24.61 17.73
C LEU A 35 5.99 23.49 16.97
N GLU A 36 4.77 23.15 17.36
CA GLU A 36 3.93 22.22 16.61
C GLU A 36 3.61 22.79 15.22
N ALA A 37 3.56 21.92 14.21
CA ALA A 37 3.32 22.33 12.83
C ALA A 37 1.98 23.09 12.65
N LYS A 38 0.97 22.73 13.45
CA LYS A 38 -0.35 23.37 13.50
C LYS A 38 -0.77 23.61 14.94
N GLY A 39 -1.50 24.70 15.18
CA GLY A 39 -2.07 25.01 16.49
C GLY A 39 -1.06 25.48 17.53
N ALA A 40 0.17 25.83 17.13
CA ALA A 40 1.14 26.43 18.03
C ALA A 40 0.62 27.77 18.60
N VAL A 41 0.92 28.02 19.88
CA VAL A 41 0.62 29.29 20.54
C VAL A 41 1.89 29.77 21.24
N ILE A 42 2.35 30.95 20.85
CA ILE A 42 3.40 31.71 21.53
C ILE A 42 2.71 32.71 22.43
N ASN A 43 2.89 32.57 23.74
CA ASN A 43 2.41 33.55 24.70
C ASN A 43 3.50 34.63 24.84
N ALA A 44 3.13 35.87 24.56
CA ALA A 44 4.06 37.00 24.54
C ALA A 44 3.51 38.18 25.35
N GLN A 45 4.42 39.03 25.79
CA GLN A 45 4.15 40.33 26.37
C GLN A 45 5.13 41.33 25.77
N LEU A 46 4.63 42.51 25.44
CA LEU A 46 5.44 43.64 25.03
C LEU A 46 5.56 44.64 26.17
N SER A 47 6.73 45.25 26.30
CA SER A 47 6.94 46.40 27.18
C SER A 47 7.64 47.51 26.42
N GLU A 48 7.55 48.74 26.92
CA GLU A 48 8.17 49.92 26.29
C GLU A 48 7.66 50.17 24.84
N VAL A 49 6.43 49.73 24.53
CA VAL A 49 5.77 50.02 23.24
C VAL A 49 5.64 51.54 23.07
N PRO A 50 6.12 52.13 21.95
CA PRO A 50 6.04 53.57 21.71
C PRO A 50 4.62 54.12 21.78
N THR A 51 4.45 55.30 22.39
CA THR A 51 3.14 55.96 22.47
C THR A 51 2.72 56.66 21.17
N ARG A 52 3.68 56.88 20.26
CA ARG A 52 3.47 57.60 19.00
C ARG A 52 2.63 56.83 17.97
N ALA A 53 2.71 55.50 17.97
CA ALA A 53 2.04 54.63 17.01
C ALA A 53 1.97 53.20 17.56
N GLY A 54 1.02 52.39 17.08
CA GLY A 54 0.96 50.97 17.41
C GLY A 54 1.99 50.15 16.64
N LEU A 55 1.96 48.84 16.86
CA LEU A 55 2.84 47.87 16.21
C LEU A 55 2.04 46.82 15.45
N TYR A 56 2.57 46.35 14.33
CA TYR A 56 2.19 45.06 13.77
C TYR A 56 3.13 43.97 14.26
N MET A 57 2.55 42.83 14.64
CA MET A 57 3.27 41.60 14.96
C MET A 57 2.85 40.53 13.96
N GLN A 58 3.78 40.11 13.11
CA GLN A 58 3.52 39.24 11.97
C GLN A 58 4.43 38.01 12.00
N GLN A 59 4.00 36.89 11.43
CA GLN A 59 4.90 35.77 11.15
C GLN A 59 5.48 36.00 9.77
N CYS A 60 6.79 36.10 9.64
CA CYS A 60 7.45 36.36 8.35
C CYS A 60 8.70 35.51 8.16
N VAL A 61 9.14 35.39 6.90
CA VAL A 61 10.46 34.86 6.55
C VAL A 61 11.51 35.95 6.76
N GLU A 62 12.66 35.59 7.35
CA GLU A 62 13.79 36.50 7.55
C GLU A 62 14.24 37.10 6.20
N SER A 63 14.39 38.42 6.16
CA SER A 63 14.94 39.18 5.03
C SER A 63 16.43 39.42 5.19
N ALA A 64 17.08 39.88 4.12
CA ALA A 64 18.44 40.40 4.23
C ALA A 64 18.52 41.56 5.24
N SER A 65 19.67 41.70 5.90
CA SER A 65 19.90 42.72 6.93
C SER A 65 19.51 44.11 6.44
N GLY A 66 18.70 44.83 7.23
CA GLY A 66 18.23 46.18 6.92
C GLY A 66 17.02 46.27 5.99
N ALA A 67 16.54 45.16 5.42
CA ALA A 67 15.30 45.12 4.66
C ALA A 67 14.15 44.54 5.48
N ARG A 68 12.91 44.97 5.22
CA ARG A 68 11.72 44.34 5.79
C ARG A 68 11.40 43.00 5.10
N PRO A 69 10.86 42.02 5.84
CA PRO A 69 10.29 40.82 5.24
C PRO A 69 9.20 41.13 4.22
N THR A 70 9.21 40.41 3.10
CA THR A 70 8.19 40.50 2.04
C THR A 70 7.26 39.31 2.01
N LEU A 71 7.63 38.21 2.68
CA LEU A 71 6.84 36.99 2.81
C LEU A 71 6.32 36.88 4.24
N CYS A 72 5.08 37.32 4.44
CA CYS A 72 4.44 37.37 5.76
C CYS A 72 3.08 36.68 5.74
N ASN A 73 2.71 36.10 6.87
CA ASN A 73 1.46 35.42 7.08
C ASN A 73 0.39 36.42 7.53
N GLU A 74 -0.36 36.96 6.56
CA GLU A 74 -1.46 37.90 6.81
C GLU A 74 -2.51 37.32 7.78
N ALA A 75 -2.75 36.01 7.75
CA ALA A 75 -3.74 35.37 8.61
C ALA A 75 -3.34 35.33 10.10
N ALA A 76 -2.05 35.47 10.40
CA ALA A 76 -1.53 35.50 11.77
C ALA A 76 -1.21 36.92 12.27
N GLN A 77 -1.37 37.95 11.43
CA GLN A 77 -1.03 39.32 11.79
C GLN A 77 -1.88 39.83 12.96
N LEU A 78 -1.21 40.43 13.95
CA LEU A 78 -1.83 41.13 15.06
C LEU A 78 -1.49 42.61 15.02
N TRP A 79 -2.45 43.46 15.38
CA TRP A 79 -2.25 44.88 15.60
C TRP A 79 -2.27 45.19 17.09
N ILE A 80 -1.18 45.74 17.61
CA ILE A 80 -1.02 46.12 19.01
C ILE A 80 -1.12 47.63 19.14
N SER A 81 -2.20 48.14 19.73
CA SER A 81 -2.46 49.57 19.85
C SER A 81 -3.51 49.86 20.93
N THR A 82 -3.58 51.12 21.39
CA THR A 82 -4.67 51.62 22.24
C THR A 82 -5.91 52.01 21.42
N ALA A 83 -5.80 52.04 20.09
CA ALA A 83 -6.90 52.38 19.20
C ALA A 83 -7.99 51.30 19.18
N THR A 84 -9.24 51.73 18.97
CA THR A 84 -10.37 50.82 18.78
C THR A 84 -10.13 49.90 17.59
N GLY A 85 -10.34 48.59 17.78
CA GLY A 85 -10.13 47.58 16.74
C GLY A 85 -8.73 46.95 16.74
N ALA A 86 -7.83 47.36 17.64
CA ALA A 86 -6.58 46.65 17.87
C ALA A 86 -6.84 45.20 18.32
N SER A 87 -5.98 44.28 17.89
CA SER A 87 -6.02 42.87 18.33
C SER A 87 -5.72 42.75 19.82
N TYR A 88 -4.78 43.57 20.31
CA TYR A 88 -4.37 43.62 21.72
C TYR A 88 -3.99 45.05 22.14
N ALA A 89 -4.22 45.38 23.40
CA ALA A 89 -3.65 46.58 24.01
C ALA A 89 -2.13 46.40 24.26
N PRO A 90 -1.32 47.47 24.29
CA PRO A 90 0.14 47.38 24.40
C PRO A 90 0.70 46.60 25.60
N THR A 91 -0.05 46.52 26.71
CA THR A 91 0.36 45.83 27.95
C THR A 91 -0.32 44.47 28.14
N ALA A 92 -1.19 44.06 27.20
CA ALA A 92 -1.96 42.83 27.32
C ALA A 92 -1.08 41.57 27.15
N ALA A 93 -1.54 40.45 27.69
CA ALA A 93 -1.00 39.14 27.36
C ALA A 93 -1.44 38.76 25.93
N ILE A 94 -0.46 38.51 25.05
CA ILE A 94 -0.67 38.26 23.63
C ILE A 94 -0.56 36.75 23.37
N ALA A 95 -1.56 36.18 22.71
CA ALA A 95 -1.49 34.81 22.18
C ALA A 95 -1.29 34.87 20.66
N PHE A 96 -0.06 34.63 20.21
CA PHE A 96 0.30 34.60 18.79
C PHE A 96 0.32 33.18 18.26
N LYS A 97 -0.26 32.96 17.07
CA LYS A 97 -0.54 31.62 16.55
C LYS A 97 0.13 31.39 15.18
N PRO A 98 1.44 31.12 15.15
CA PRO A 98 2.12 30.83 13.90
C PRO A 98 1.83 29.40 13.42
N THR A 99 2.11 29.13 12.15
CA THR A 99 1.97 27.80 11.50
C THR A 99 3.25 27.43 10.77
N SER A 100 3.58 26.14 10.63
CA SER A 100 4.80 25.72 9.93
C SER A 100 4.73 25.98 8.43
N SER A 101 3.55 26.21 7.87
CA SER A 101 3.39 26.61 6.47
C SER A 101 2.22 27.58 6.30
N PHE A 102 2.39 28.57 5.42
CA PHE A 102 1.38 29.56 5.06
C PHE A 102 1.56 30.01 3.61
N ILE A 103 0.55 30.72 3.07
CA ILE A 103 0.61 31.31 1.74
C ILE A 103 0.76 32.83 1.90
N SER A 104 1.77 33.41 1.25
CA SER A 104 2.00 34.85 1.14
C SER A 104 1.85 35.26 -0.32
N GLY A 105 0.75 35.92 -0.67
CA GLY A 105 0.40 36.16 -2.07
C GLY A 105 0.17 34.83 -2.81
N THR A 106 1.06 34.50 -3.75
CA THR A 106 1.07 33.20 -4.47
C THR A 106 2.17 32.26 -3.98
N THR A 107 3.03 32.70 -3.06
CA THR A 107 4.18 31.93 -2.59
C THR A 107 3.77 31.07 -1.40
N THR A 108 4.00 29.76 -1.50
CA THR A 108 3.90 28.85 -0.35
C THR A 108 5.20 28.92 0.44
N VAL A 109 5.09 29.25 1.73
CA VAL A 109 6.21 29.29 2.67
C VAL A 109 6.17 28.03 3.52
N ASP A 110 7.34 27.43 3.72
CA ASP A 110 7.59 26.34 4.65
C ASP A 110 8.64 26.79 5.68
N CYS A 111 8.20 27.00 6.92
CA CYS A 111 9.00 27.42 8.07
C CYS A 111 9.76 26.28 8.76
N THR A 112 9.62 25.04 8.28
CA THR A 112 10.52 23.94 8.66
C THR A 112 11.84 23.98 7.87
N VAL A 113 11.85 24.70 6.74
CA VAL A 113 13.02 24.89 5.86
C VAL A 113 13.49 26.34 5.85
N SER A 114 12.57 27.29 5.77
CA SER A 114 12.86 28.73 5.76
C SER A 114 13.06 29.26 7.18
N LYS A 115 13.92 30.26 7.35
CA LYS A 115 14.07 30.96 8.63
C LYS A 115 12.87 31.87 8.87
N CYS A 116 11.87 31.37 9.60
CA CYS A 116 10.71 32.16 10.00
C CYS A 116 10.91 32.80 11.38
N GLY A 117 10.17 33.87 11.63
CA GLY A 117 10.20 34.60 12.89
C GLY A 117 8.98 35.47 13.09
N ILE A 118 8.85 36.01 14.29
CA ILE A 118 7.93 37.10 14.59
C ILE A 118 8.62 38.38 14.15
N PHE A 119 8.02 39.10 13.21
CA PHE A 119 8.45 40.42 12.81
C PHE A 119 7.57 41.47 13.49
N LEU A 120 8.20 42.32 14.32
CA LEU A 120 7.60 43.51 14.89
C LEU A 120 8.00 44.72 14.04
N ARG A 121 7.04 45.60 13.79
CA ARG A 121 7.26 46.87 13.07
C ARG A 121 6.22 47.89 13.51
N PHE A 122 6.48 49.17 13.25
CA PHE A 122 5.43 50.18 13.34
C PHE A 122 4.21 49.84 12.47
N ASP A 123 3.03 50.15 13.01
CA ASP A 123 1.78 50.01 12.29
C ASP A 123 1.65 51.01 11.13
N HIS A 124 0.50 50.97 10.45
CA HIS A 124 0.24 51.78 9.26
C HIS A 124 0.30 53.30 9.52
N THR A 125 0.20 53.76 10.77
CA THR A 125 0.26 55.19 11.11
C THR A 125 1.68 55.75 11.13
N ALA A 126 2.68 54.87 11.30
CA ALA A 126 4.11 55.22 11.26
C ALA A 126 4.91 54.29 10.34
N GLY A 127 4.25 53.75 9.31
CA GLY A 127 4.78 52.70 8.43
C GLY A 127 6.20 52.94 7.89
N PRO A 128 6.59 54.13 7.42
CA PRO A 128 7.95 54.37 6.90
C PRO A 128 9.06 54.33 7.95
N ASN A 129 8.73 54.40 9.24
CA ASN A 129 9.72 54.37 10.31
C ASN A 129 10.16 52.92 10.60
N LEU A 130 11.47 52.67 10.58
CA LEU A 130 12.07 51.34 10.77
C LEU A 130 12.68 51.16 12.17
N THR A 131 12.60 52.15 13.07
CA THR A 131 13.29 52.08 14.38
C THR A 131 12.75 51.00 15.30
N GLU A 132 11.53 50.51 15.08
CA GLU A 132 10.93 49.40 15.84
C GLU A 132 10.99 48.06 15.10
N ASP A 133 11.67 47.99 13.95
CA ASP A 133 11.76 46.75 13.21
C ASP A 133 12.61 45.73 13.98
N GLN A 134 11.98 44.64 14.41
CA GLN A 134 12.64 43.54 15.14
C GLN A 134 12.22 42.20 14.55
N PHE A 135 13.17 41.28 14.45
CA PHE A 135 12.91 39.91 14.05
C PHE A 135 13.27 38.96 15.20
N ILE A 136 12.28 38.23 15.70
CA ILE A 136 12.43 37.23 16.75
C ILE A 136 12.34 35.84 16.08
N PRO A 137 13.44 35.09 15.94
CA PRO A 137 13.43 33.80 15.26
C PRO A 137 12.51 32.79 15.96
N ILE A 138 11.80 31.99 15.16
CA ILE A 138 11.04 30.83 15.65
C ILE A 138 11.41 29.56 14.90
N THR A 139 11.32 28.40 15.55
CA THR A 139 11.51 27.10 14.88
C THR A 139 10.34 26.16 15.11
N PHE A 140 9.98 25.42 14.07
CA PHE A 140 9.00 24.34 14.13
C PHE A 140 9.71 23.00 14.31
N LYS A 141 9.02 22.03 14.91
CA LYS A 141 9.47 20.65 14.89
C LYS A 141 9.68 20.21 13.45
N ALA A 142 10.80 19.56 13.17
CA ALA A 142 11.01 18.91 11.88
C ALA A 142 9.86 17.93 11.65
N GLY A 143 9.14 18.09 10.53
CA GLY A 143 8.18 17.08 10.11
C GLY A 143 8.93 15.78 9.88
N SER A 144 8.41 14.64 10.36
CA SER A 144 8.82 13.37 9.78
C SER A 144 8.59 13.48 8.27
N PRO A 145 9.56 13.11 7.40
CA PRO A 145 9.34 13.17 5.97
C PRO A 145 8.05 12.42 5.68
N ALA A 146 7.13 13.08 4.98
CA ALA A 146 5.90 12.45 4.54
C ALA A 146 6.30 11.14 3.85
N THR A 147 5.88 9.99 4.40
CA THR A 147 6.07 8.70 3.75
C THR A 147 5.39 8.78 2.40
N VAL A 148 6.18 8.95 1.33
CA VAL A 148 5.69 8.85 -0.04
C VAL A 148 5.09 7.45 -0.14
N ALA A 149 3.78 7.38 -0.37
CA ALA A 149 3.10 6.12 -0.56
C ALA A 149 3.74 5.42 -1.77
N LEU A 150 4.34 4.25 -1.53
CA LEU A 150 4.97 3.49 -2.59
C LEU A 150 3.89 2.95 -3.54
N PRO A 151 4.14 2.91 -4.86
CA PRO A 151 3.23 2.25 -5.79
C PRO A 151 3.10 0.77 -5.40
N ALA A 152 1.88 0.22 -5.49
CA ALA A 152 1.66 -1.20 -5.27
C ALA A 152 2.46 -2.04 -6.29
N ASP A 153 3.04 -3.14 -5.83
CA ASP A 153 3.67 -4.11 -6.72
C ASP A 153 2.66 -4.74 -7.68
N GLU A 154 3.15 -5.20 -8.83
CA GLU A 154 2.34 -5.82 -9.87
C GLU A 154 2.73 -7.30 -9.99
N ILE A 155 1.75 -8.18 -9.89
CA ILE A 155 1.95 -9.63 -9.94
C ILE A 155 1.29 -10.15 -11.21
N THR A 156 2.05 -10.85 -12.04
CA THR A 156 1.53 -11.62 -13.18
C THR A 156 1.65 -13.10 -12.86
N ALA A 157 0.63 -13.89 -13.22
CA ALA A 157 0.60 -15.30 -12.91
C ALA A 157 -0.03 -16.14 -14.03
N THR A 158 0.46 -17.37 -14.15
CA THR A 158 -0.03 -18.38 -15.08
C THR A 158 -0.22 -19.71 -14.37
N ILE A 159 -1.21 -20.49 -14.80
CA ILE A 159 -1.41 -21.89 -14.43
C ILE A 159 -1.36 -22.70 -15.71
N ASN A 160 -0.45 -23.69 -15.78
CA ASN A 160 -0.17 -24.44 -17.02
C ASN A 160 0.10 -23.51 -18.22
N ALA A 161 0.88 -22.44 -17.99
CA ALA A 161 1.19 -21.38 -18.95
C ALA A 161 0.00 -20.54 -19.46
N VAL A 162 -1.21 -20.73 -18.93
CA VAL A 162 -2.36 -19.87 -19.22
C VAL A 162 -2.42 -18.75 -18.20
N ALA A 163 -2.52 -17.50 -18.65
CA ALA A 163 -2.66 -16.34 -17.76
C ALA A 163 -3.95 -16.43 -16.92
N VAL A 164 -3.85 -16.21 -15.61
CA VAL A 164 -4.99 -16.28 -14.68
C VAL A 164 -5.08 -14.98 -13.88
N SER A 165 -6.30 -14.48 -13.74
CA SER A 165 -6.61 -13.32 -12.88
C SER A 165 -8.04 -13.42 -12.38
N THR A 166 -8.44 -12.51 -11.48
CA THR A 166 -9.84 -12.39 -11.03
C THR A 166 -10.85 -12.19 -12.17
N ARG A 167 -10.40 -11.65 -13.31
CA ARG A 167 -11.22 -11.42 -14.50
C ARG A 167 -11.14 -12.57 -15.51
N ALA A 168 -10.15 -13.46 -15.38
CA ALA A 168 -9.89 -14.57 -16.27
C ALA A 168 -9.58 -15.84 -15.45
N PRO A 169 -10.61 -16.51 -14.89
CA PRO A 169 -10.44 -17.76 -14.17
C PRO A 169 -10.05 -18.90 -15.11
N ILE A 170 -9.34 -19.91 -14.57
CA ILE A 170 -9.02 -21.15 -15.28
C ILE A 170 -9.91 -22.31 -14.82
N ASN A 171 -10.17 -23.27 -15.69
CA ASN A 171 -10.86 -24.52 -15.35
C ASN A 171 -9.83 -25.62 -15.08
N LEU A 172 -9.90 -26.30 -13.93
CA LEU A 172 -9.09 -27.48 -13.63
C LEU A 172 -9.97 -28.67 -13.24
N GLY A 173 -9.67 -29.84 -13.78
CA GLY A 173 -10.37 -31.08 -13.47
C GLY A 173 -9.97 -31.68 -12.12
N TYR A 174 -10.86 -32.45 -11.51
CA TYR A 174 -10.54 -33.23 -10.30
C TYR A 174 -9.25 -34.06 -10.48
N ARG A 175 -8.33 -33.93 -9.51
CA ARG A 175 -6.97 -34.52 -9.50
C ARG A 175 -6.06 -34.13 -10.67
N GLN A 176 -6.41 -33.11 -11.45
CA GLN A 176 -5.49 -32.55 -12.43
C GLN A 176 -4.38 -31.78 -11.72
N VAL A 177 -3.17 -32.35 -11.68
CA VAL A 177 -1.98 -31.65 -11.20
C VAL A 177 -1.64 -30.53 -12.19
N SER A 178 -1.53 -29.30 -11.69
CA SER A 178 -1.25 -28.11 -12.50
C SER A 178 -0.16 -27.27 -11.87
N THR A 179 0.69 -26.66 -12.69
CA THR A 179 1.83 -25.87 -12.21
C THR A 179 1.52 -24.39 -12.24
N LEU A 180 1.71 -23.72 -11.10
CA LEU A 180 1.64 -22.28 -10.94
C LEU A 180 3.00 -21.63 -11.23
N SER A 181 3.00 -20.55 -12.01
CA SER A 181 4.15 -19.66 -12.17
C SER A 181 3.69 -18.23 -12.00
N ALA A 182 4.41 -17.45 -11.18
CA ALA A 182 4.11 -16.05 -10.96
C ALA A 182 5.39 -15.22 -10.87
N VAL A 183 5.30 -13.95 -11.27
CA VAL A 183 6.40 -12.99 -11.30
C VAL A 183 5.93 -11.69 -10.65
N SER A 184 6.74 -11.17 -9.72
CA SER A 184 6.63 -9.82 -9.18
C SER A 184 7.40 -8.87 -10.08
N LYS A 185 6.78 -7.75 -10.46
CA LYS A 185 7.42 -6.69 -11.24
C LYS A 185 8.55 -6.01 -10.47
N SER A 186 8.40 -5.86 -9.15
CA SER A 186 9.44 -5.33 -8.27
C SER A 186 10.57 -6.32 -7.96
N GLY A 187 10.46 -7.58 -8.39
CA GLY A 187 11.43 -8.63 -8.10
C GLY A 187 11.30 -9.24 -6.70
N ALA A 188 10.22 -8.94 -5.97
CA ALA A 188 9.99 -9.48 -4.65
C ALA A 188 9.80 -11.00 -4.67
N THR A 189 10.28 -11.68 -3.62
CA THR A 189 10.02 -13.12 -3.45
C THR A 189 8.55 -13.34 -3.09
N LEU A 190 7.85 -14.10 -3.93
CA LEU A 190 6.42 -14.35 -3.79
C LEU A 190 6.11 -15.50 -2.82
N THR A 191 5.00 -15.36 -2.10
CA THR A 191 4.41 -16.41 -1.26
C THR A 191 3.07 -16.86 -1.84
N TYR A 192 2.70 -18.12 -1.59
CA TYR A 192 1.54 -18.77 -2.20
C TYR A 192 0.71 -19.47 -1.12
N ALA A 193 -0.61 -19.33 -1.18
CA ALA A 193 -1.51 -20.05 -0.28
C ALA A 193 -2.80 -20.45 -0.99
N SER A 194 -3.33 -21.62 -0.63
CA SER A 194 -4.68 -22.00 -1.02
C SER A 194 -5.70 -21.28 -0.13
N LEU A 195 -6.68 -20.63 -0.75
CA LEU A 195 -7.76 -19.92 -0.06
C LEU A 195 -9.00 -20.80 0.17
N SER A 196 -8.96 -22.06 -0.28
CA SER A 196 -10.08 -22.97 -0.18
C SER A 196 -9.60 -24.41 0.01
N PRO A 197 -10.27 -25.22 0.84
CA PRO A 197 -9.95 -26.63 0.99
C PRO A 197 -10.26 -27.46 -0.28
N ASN A 198 -10.90 -26.87 -1.29
CA ASN A 198 -11.23 -27.56 -2.53
C ASN A 198 -10.01 -27.77 -3.46
N CYS A 199 -8.88 -27.10 -3.18
CA CYS A 199 -7.61 -27.29 -3.88
C CYS A 199 -6.46 -27.45 -2.88
N ALA A 200 -5.67 -28.50 -3.06
CA ALA A 200 -4.38 -28.62 -2.40
C ALA A 200 -3.33 -27.80 -3.16
N LEU A 201 -2.43 -27.18 -2.41
CA LEU A 201 -1.25 -26.48 -2.94
C LEU A 201 0.00 -27.07 -2.27
N ASN A 202 0.90 -27.66 -3.06
CA ASN A 202 2.19 -28.16 -2.61
C ASN A 202 3.30 -27.40 -3.33
N GLY A 203 3.88 -26.40 -2.67
CA GLY A 203 4.76 -25.43 -3.32
C GLY A 203 4.03 -24.66 -4.42
N LYS A 204 4.28 -25.03 -5.68
CA LYS A 204 3.64 -24.44 -6.87
C LYS A 204 2.73 -25.41 -7.61
N GLU A 205 2.56 -26.64 -7.10
CA GLU A 205 1.65 -27.62 -7.69
C GLU A 205 0.27 -27.51 -7.07
N ILE A 206 -0.74 -27.32 -7.92
CA ILE A 206 -2.15 -27.22 -7.56
C ILE A 206 -2.82 -28.55 -7.90
N THR A 207 -3.59 -29.10 -6.97
CA THR A 207 -4.41 -30.29 -7.20
C THR A 207 -5.85 -30.06 -6.74
N PRO A 208 -6.83 -30.02 -7.66
CA PRO A 208 -8.25 -29.99 -7.30
C PRO A 208 -8.70 -31.24 -6.56
N LEU A 209 -9.43 -31.05 -5.47
CA LEU A 209 -9.97 -32.11 -4.60
C LEU A 209 -11.48 -32.31 -4.77
N LYS A 210 -12.14 -31.50 -5.60
CA LYS A 210 -13.55 -31.59 -5.99
C LYS A 210 -13.68 -31.48 -7.51
N GLY A 211 -14.75 -32.04 -8.06
CA GLY A 211 -15.10 -31.96 -9.49
C GLY A 211 -16.10 -30.86 -9.84
N SER A 212 -16.47 -30.01 -8.89
CA SER A 212 -17.35 -28.85 -9.09
C SER A 212 -17.11 -27.77 -8.03
N GLY A 213 -17.61 -26.56 -8.30
CA GLY A 213 -17.41 -25.39 -7.45
C GLY A 213 -16.16 -24.60 -7.81
N GLU A 214 -15.62 -23.87 -6.83
CA GLU A 214 -14.47 -22.99 -7.02
C GLU A 214 -13.42 -23.20 -5.93
N CYS A 215 -12.17 -22.89 -6.29
CA CYS A 215 -11.07 -22.67 -5.36
C CYS A 215 -10.27 -21.44 -5.82
N ALA A 216 -9.38 -20.95 -4.98
CA ALA A 216 -8.51 -19.85 -5.36
C ALA A 216 -7.14 -19.98 -4.70
N ILE A 217 -6.10 -19.53 -5.39
CA ILE A 217 -4.74 -19.42 -4.85
C ILE A 217 -4.41 -17.93 -4.70
N SER A 218 -3.94 -17.51 -3.53
CA SER A 218 -3.37 -16.18 -3.34
C SER A 218 -1.88 -16.21 -3.65
N VAL A 219 -1.41 -15.18 -4.37
CA VAL A 219 0.00 -14.90 -4.62
C VAL A 219 0.31 -13.56 -3.99
N THR A 220 1.17 -13.53 -2.97
CA THR A 220 1.46 -12.32 -2.21
C THR A 220 2.91 -11.90 -2.40
N SER A 221 3.09 -10.64 -2.80
CA SER A 221 4.34 -9.91 -2.76
C SER A 221 4.41 -9.11 -1.46
N PRO A 222 5.47 -9.28 -0.65
CA PRO A 222 5.65 -8.47 0.56
C PRO A 222 6.02 -7.00 0.26
N GLY A 223 6.29 -6.65 -1.00
CA GLY A 223 6.83 -5.35 -1.39
C GLY A 223 8.36 -5.28 -1.27
N THR A 224 8.92 -4.13 -1.62
CA THR A 224 10.35 -3.80 -1.58
C THR A 224 10.56 -2.40 -1.02
N ALA A 225 11.80 -1.90 -1.00
CA ALA A 225 12.09 -0.51 -0.62
C ALA A 225 11.43 0.52 -1.56
N THR A 226 11.04 0.14 -2.78
CA THR A 226 10.49 1.03 -3.80
C THR A 226 9.07 0.67 -4.24
N SER A 227 8.48 -0.40 -3.68
CA SER A 227 7.11 -0.84 -4.02
C SER A 227 6.38 -1.35 -2.78
N ALA A 228 5.13 -0.96 -2.62
CA ALA A 228 4.26 -1.50 -1.58
C ALA A 228 3.90 -2.96 -1.90
N GLY A 229 3.58 -3.74 -0.86
CA GLY A 229 3.12 -5.12 -1.04
C GLY A 229 1.83 -5.21 -1.86
N ALA A 230 1.63 -6.37 -2.48
CA ALA A 230 0.46 -6.64 -3.32
C ALA A 230 0.03 -8.09 -3.18
N THR A 231 -1.25 -8.37 -3.41
CA THR A 231 -1.79 -9.74 -3.45
C THR A 231 -2.65 -9.92 -4.68
N ALA A 232 -2.31 -10.93 -5.50
CA ALA A 232 -3.12 -11.38 -6.62
C ALA A 232 -3.91 -12.63 -6.24
N ILE A 233 -5.18 -12.67 -6.61
CA ILE A 233 -6.06 -13.83 -6.39
C ILE A 233 -6.29 -14.53 -7.73
N LEU A 234 -5.99 -15.83 -7.77
CA LEU A 234 -6.11 -16.68 -8.95
C LEU A 234 -7.31 -17.61 -8.77
N PRO A 235 -8.50 -17.23 -9.27
CA PRO A 235 -9.69 -18.07 -9.20
C PRO A 235 -9.59 -19.27 -10.16
N ILE A 236 -10.04 -20.41 -9.67
CA ILE A 236 -10.05 -21.68 -10.39
C ILE A 236 -11.46 -22.27 -10.28
N ARG A 237 -12.07 -22.55 -11.42
CA ARG A 237 -13.34 -23.27 -11.52
C ARG A 237 -13.05 -24.75 -11.64
N LEU A 238 -13.77 -25.54 -10.86
CA LEU A 238 -13.55 -26.97 -10.78
C LEU A 238 -14.47 -27.72 -11.73
N THR A 239 -13.91 -28.71 -12.43
CA THR A 239 -14.64 -29.57 -13.35
C THR A 239 -14.42 -31.04 -13.02
N LEU A 240 -15.30 -31.91 -13.51
CA LEU A 240 -15.16 -33.34 -13.32
C LEU A 240 -13.83 -33.84 -13.88
N GLY A 241 -13.20 -34.77 -13.17
CA GLY A 241 -11.99 -35.44 -13.63
C GLY A 241 -12.26 -36.26 -14.89
N VAL A 242 -11.27 -36.31 -15.78
CA VAL A 242 -11.35 -37.11 -17.01
C VAL A 242 -10.89 -38.53 -16.72
N GLN A 243 -11.82 -39.46 -16.76
CA GLN A 243 -11.54 -40.87 -16.58
C GLN A 243 -10.96 -41.46 -17.88
N THR A 244 -9.87 -42.21 -17.78
CA THR A 244 -9.12 -42.79 -18.90
C THR A 244 -8.63 -44.20 -18.59
N ILE A 245 -8.30 -44.93 -19.65
CA ILE A 245 -7.61 -46.23 -19.59
C ILE A 245 -6.39 -46.18 -20.50
N ALA A 246 -5.39 -47.02 -20.19
CA ALA A 246 -4.23 -47.17 -21.05
C ALA A 246 -4.63 -47.62 -22.47
N ALA A 247 -3.82 -47.24 -23.46
CA ALA A 247 -4.09 -47.55 -24.86
C ALA A 247 -4.13 -49.07 -25.11
N ILE A 248 -5.12 -49.51 -25.89
CA ILE A 248 -5.25 -50.92 -26.28
C ILE A 248 -4.48 -51.13 -27.58
N ALA A 249 -3.48 -52.00 -27.56
CA ALA A 249 -2.69 -52.32 -28.75
C ALA A 249 -3.51 -53.09 -29.80
N ALA A 250 -3.25 -52.86 -31.09
CA ALA A 250 -3.87 -53.61 -32.18
C ALA A 250 -3.10 -54.93 -32.45
N LYS A 251 -3.22 -55.92 -31.56
CA LYS A 251 -2.62 -57.26 -31.72
C LYS A 251 -3.67 -58.36 -31.59
N LYS A 252 -3.32 -59.57 -32.09
CA LYS A 252 -4.18 -60.77 -31.99
C LYS A 252 -4.43 -61.22 -30.54
N SER A 253 -3.55 -60.86 -29.60
CA SER A 253 -3.69 -61.14 -28.17
C SER A 253 -3.17 -59.96 -27.35
N VAL A 254 -4.02 -59.36 -26.51
CA VAL A 254 -3.68 -58.18 -25.70
C VAL A 254 -4.33 -58.26 -24.32
N LYS A 255 -3.54 -58.07 -23.26
CA LYS A 255 -4.07 -57.91 -21.90
C LYS A 255 -4.69 -56.52 -21.78
N LEU A 256 -5.95 -56.46 -21.40
CA LEU A 256 -6.70 -55.23 -21.24
C LEU A 256 -6.48 -54.64 -19.84
N PRO A 257 -6.42 -53.29 -19.71
CA PRO A 257 -6.40 -52.62 -18.41
C PRO A 257 -7.57 -53.05 -17.52
N THR A 258 -7.32 -53.33 -16.25
CA THR A 258 -8.40 -53.76 -15.34
C THR A 258 -8.98 -52.62 -14.53
N VAL A 259 -8.28 -51.48 -14.47
CA VAL A 259 -8.65 -50.27 -13.73
C VAL A 259 -8.42 -49.01 -14.57
N THR A 260 -9.18 -47.96 -14.28
CA THR A 260 -8.98 -46.62 -14.85
C THR A 260 -7.87 -45.86 -14.12
N ASN A 261 -7.50 -44.68 -14.62
CA ASN A 261 -6.63 -43.73 -13.90
C ASN A 261 -7.18 -43.27 -12.54
N PHE A 262 -8.47 -43.51 -12.26
CA PHE A 262 -9.09 -43.26 -10.95
C PHE A 262 -9.28 -44.54 -10.12
N GLY A 263 -8.79 -45.69 -10.58
CA GLY A 263 -8.88 -46.96 -9.86
C GLY A 263 -10.20 -47.72 -10.08
N GLU A 264 -11.12 -47.18 -10.88
CA GLU A 264 -12.41 -47.82 -11.15
C GLU A 264 -12.26 -49.06 -12.02
N LYS A 265 -13.01 -50.12 -11.72
CA LYS A 265 -12.96 -51.37 -12.46
C LYS A 265 -13.50 -51.19 -13.88
N VAL A 266 -12.75 -51.67 -14.86
CA VAL A 266 -13.13 -51.58 -16.28
C VAL A 266 -13.88 -52.84 -16.73
N SER A 267 -14.99 -52.64 -17.43
CA SER A 267 -15.76 -53.68 -18.12
C SER A 267 -15.60 -53.53 -19.63
N TYR A 268 -15.57 -54.66 -20.36
CA TYR A 268 -15.35 -54.68 -21.80
C TYR A 268 -16.49 -55.38 -22.54
N LYS A 269 -16.98 -54.73 -23.59
CA LYS A 269 -17.82 -55.35 -24.62
C LYS A 269 -17.06 -55.32 -25.94
N THR A 270 -17.14 -56.39 -26.72
CA THR A 270 -16.50 -56.47 -28.03
C THR A 270 -17.46 -56.87 -29.12
N SER A 271 -17.19 -56.41 -30.34
CA SER A 271 -17.89 -56.81 -31.55
C SER A 271 -16.91 -56.94 -32.73
N GLY A 272 -17.32 -57.68 -33.77
CA GLY A 272 -16.48 -58.01 -34.92
C GLY A 272 -15.55 -59.21 -34.66
N ASN A 273 -14.32 -59.15 -35.16
CA ASN A 273 -13.38 -60.28 -35.19
C ASN A 273 -12.62 -60.48 -33.86
N CYS A 274 -13.25 -60.25 -32.70
CA CYS A 274 -12.59 -60.39 -31.40
C CYS A 274 -13.53 -60.74 -30.25
N SER A 275 -12.96 -61.32 -29.18
CA SER A 275 -13.62 -61.67 -27.93
C SER A 275 -12.73 -61.35 -26.74
N VAL A 276 -13.34 -61.21 -25.55
CA VAL A 276 -12.62 -61.00 -24.29
C VAL A 276 -12.91 -62.14 -23.33
N LYS A 277 -11.86 -62.74 -22.76
CA LYS A 277 -11.95 -63.76 -21.70
C LYS A 277 -10.94 -63.43 -20.60
N LYS A 278 -11.39 -63.27 -19.35
CA LYS A 278 -10.53 -62.91 -18.20
C LYS A 278 -9.63 -61.68 -18.50
N ASN A 279 -10.18 -60.63 -19.10
CA ASN A 279 -9.48 -59.40 -19.52
C ASN A 279 -8.36 -59.62 -20.56
N LEU A 280 -8.33 -60.77 -21.23
CA LEU A 280 -7.50 -61.02 -22.40
C LEU A 280 -8.35 -60.84 -23.65
N LEU A 281 -8.02 -59.84 -24.46
CA LEU A 281 -8.58 -59.66 -25.80
C LEU A 281 -7.92 -60.66 -26.75
N ILE A 282 -8.73 -61.49 -27.41
CA ILE A 282 -8.31 -62.38 -28.49
C ILE A 282 -8.98 -61.89 -29.78
N ALA A 283 -8.18 -61.59 -30.80
CA ALA A 283 -8.65 -61.03 -32.06
C ALA A 283 -8.08 -61.79 -33.27
N LYS A 284 -8.89 -61.90 -34.32
CA LYS A 284 -8.48 -62.37 -35.65
C LYS A 284 -8.18 -61.16 -36.55
N THR A 285 -7.52 -61.42 -37.68
CA THR A 285 -7.29 -60.41 -38.72
C THR A 285 -8.62 -59.74 -39.11
N GLY A 286 -8.60 -58.42 -39.28
CA GLY A 286 -9.78 -57.61 -39.59
C GLY A 286 -10.16 -56.61 -38.47
N LYS A 287 -11.43 -56.17 -38.48
CA LYS A 287 -11.95 -55.14 -37.58
C LYS A 287 -12.37 -55.77 -36.24
N CYS A 288 -11.86 -55.21 -35.15
CA CYS A 288 -12.28 -55.50 -33.78
C CYS A 288 -12.72 -54.19 -33.12
N THR A 289 -13.96 -54.13 -32.62
CA THR A 289 -14.44 -52.98 -31.85
C THR A 289 -14.50 -53.36 -30.38
N VAL A 290 -13.91 -52.54 -29.52
CA VAL A 290 -13.88 -52.71 -28.08
C VAL A 290 -14.53 -51.48 -27.43
N VAL A 291 -15.55 -51.70 -26.60
CA VAL A 291 -16.15 -50.67 -25.76
C VAL A 291 -15.70 -50.93 -24.33
N ALA A 292 -14.97 -49.98 -23.75
CA ALA A 292 -14.56 -49.98 -22.36
C ALA A 292 -15.49 -49.09 -21.55
N SER A 293 -16.01 -49.61 -20.44
CA SER A 293 -16.90 -48.88 -19.55
C SER A 293 -16.43 -48.97 -18.10
N ALA A 294 -16.54 -47.89 -17.33
CA ALA A 294 -16.30 -47.88 -15.89
C ALA A 294 -17.24 -46.88 -15.20
N ALA A 295 -17.54 -47.12 -13.93
CA ALA A 295 -18.40 -46.23 -13.15
C ALA A 295 -17.73 -44.85 -12.94
N GLY A 296 -18.56 -43.82 -12.86
CA GLY A 296 -18.16 -42.50 -12.38
C GLY A 296 -18.39 -42.39 -10.88
N GLN A 297 -17.93 -41.29 -10.30
CA GLN A 297 -18.22 -40.93 -8.92
C GLN A 297 -18.74 -39.50 -8.87
N ASP A 298 -19.96 -39.36 -8.33
CA ASP A 298 -20.67 -38.08 -8.27
C ASP A 298 -19.82 -36.99 -7.62
N GLY A 299 -19.80 -35.83 -8.28
CA GLY A 299 -19.03 -34.66 -7.83
C GLY A 299 -17.52 -34.79 -7.96
N LEU A 300 -16.97 -35.90 -8.48
CA LEU A 300 -15.53 -36.09 -8.66
C LEU A 300 -15.14 -36.31 -10.13
N PHE A 301 -15.64 -37.36 -10.77
CA PHE A 301 -15.32 -37.69 -12.16
C PHE A 301 -16.48 -38.42 -12.85
N ALA A 302 -16.64 -38.19 -14.15
CA ALA A 302 -17.69 -38.82 -14.93
C ALA A 302 -17.40 -40.31 -15.19
N ALA A 303 -18.45 -41.06 -15.52
CA ALA A 303 -18.31 -42.44 -15.98
C ALA A 303 -17.54 -42.50 -17.30
N LEU A 304 -16.73 -43.55 -17.48
CA LEU A 304 -16.04 -43.84 -18.73
C LEU A 304 -16.96 -44.64 -19.64
N GLU A 305 -17.10 -44.17 -20.87
CA GLU A 305 -17.52 -44.99 -22.01
C GLU A 305 -16.64 -44.66 -23.21
N LYS A 306 -15.75 -45.59 -23.58
CA LYS A 306 -14.76 -45.39 -24.64
C LYS A 306 -14.81 -46.51 -25.66
N GLN A 307 -15.15 -46.15 -26.90
CA GLN A 307 -15.06 -47.05 -28.04
C GLN A 307 -13.68 -46.97 -28.70
N VAL A 308 -13.07 -48.11 -28.94
CA VAL A 308 -11.80 -48.27 -29.66
C VAL A 308 -12.01 -49.22 -30.83
N ILE A 309 -11.58 -48.82 -32.02
CA ILE A 309 -11.63 -49.66 -33.22
C ILE A 309 -10.21 -50.09 -33.57
N LEU A 310 -9.93 -51.38 -33.44
CA LEU A 310 -8.66 -52.01 -33.74
C LEU A 310 -8.71 -52.64 -35.15
N ARG A 311 -7.69 -52.39 -35.97
CA ARG A 311 -7.48 -53.07 -37.24
C ARG A 311 -6.32 -54.05 -37.09
N ILE A 312 -6.64 -55.33 -36.97
CA ILE A 312 -5.67 -56.39 -36.76
C ILE A 312 -5.17 -56.89 -38.12
N LYS A 313 -3.85 -56.91 -38.29
CA LYS A 313 -3.19 -57.54 -39.45
C LYS A 313 -2.96 -59.02 -39.18
#